data_AF-A0A945HGE5-F1
#
_entry.id   AF-A0A945HGE5-F1
#
_cell.length_a   1.000
_cell.length_b   1.000
_cell.length_c   1.000
_cell.angle_alpha   90.00
_cell.angle_beta   90.00
_cell.angle_gamma   90.00
#
_symmetry.space_group_name_H-M   'P 1'
#
loop_
_entity.id
_entity.type
_entity.pdbx_description
1 polymer ?
#
loop_
_entity_poly.entity_id
_entity_poly.type
_entity_poly.pdbx_seq_one_letter_code
_entity_poly.pdbx_strand_id
1 'polypeptide(L)'
;RDISDETGIPIRVFHGRGGTIGRGGGPTHASILSQPNGVLDGEVKFTEQGEVIADKYGHPDIARRNLDLAFTALLEASLVHRAPRHDEKTITRWYSIMDDMADDAYASYRRFVETPGLVDYFTTSTPVEELGEMNIGSRPARRRGATTGISDLRAIPWVFGWTQSRQIIPGWYGAGSGIAACRAAGLGDELKLMYRDWQFFRTFVSNVEMTLTKTDLSIARHYVERLVDPSLHHLFDAVEDEHNRTEAEIRAITGTDLLAEKPMLRRTLAVRDAYLDPLNVLQVEMLQRSRSGTSAEELQRGLLLTINGIAAGMRNTG
;
A
#
# COMPACT_ATOMS: atom_id res chain seq x y z
N ARG A 1 9.49 -4.47 -24.63
CA ARG A 1 10.59 -5.13 -25.37
C ARG A 1 10.10 -5.48 -26.76
N ASP A 2 9.10 -6.34 -26.90
CA ASP A 2 8.62 -6.80 -28.22
C ASP A 2 8.29 -5.65 -29.18
N ILE A 3 7.52 -4.65 -28.73
CA ILE A 3 7.24 -3.43 -29.53
C ILE A 3 8.52 -2.62 -29.81
N SER A 4 9.46 -2.56 -28.86
CA SER A 4 10.74 -1.86 -29.03
C SER A 4 11.61 -2.57 -30.08
N ASP A 5 11.59 -3.90 -30.11
CA ASP A 5 12.32 -4.75 -31.05
C ASP A 5 11.69 -4.68 -32.45
N GLU A 6 10.35 -4.68 -32.53
CA GLU A 6 9.59 -4.54 -33.78
C GLU A 6 9.77 -3.16 -34.42
N THR A 7 9.75 -2.09 -33.62
CA THR A 7 9.78 -0.71 -34.13
C THR A 7 11.19 -0.11 -34.19
N GLY A 8 12.17 -0.73 -33.53
CA GLY A 8 13.51 -0.17 -33.33
C GLY A 8 13.55 1.07 -32.41
N ILE A 9 12.43 1.43 -31.77
CA ILE A 9 12.34 2.60 -30.88
C ILE A 9 12.61 2.14 -29.45
N PRO A 10 13.69 2.61 -28.78
CA PRO A 10 13.98 2.23 -27.41
C PRO A 10 12.91 2.75 -26.45
N ILE A 11 12.24 1.84 -25.74
CA ILE A 11 11.22 2.18 -24.74
C ILE A 11 11.82 2.14 -23.33
N ARG A 12 11.76 3.27 -22.63
CA ARG A 12 12.13 3.36 -21.21
C ARG A 12 10.88 3.40 -20.32
N VAL A 13 10.75 2.43 -19.41
CA VAL A 13 9.67 2.43 -18.41
C VAL A 13 10.01 3.44 -17.31
N PHE A 14 9.07 4.35 -17.04
CA PHE A 14 9.15 5.26 -15.90
C PHE A 14 8.18 4.80 -14.80
N HIS A 15 8.72 4.26 -13.72
CA HIS A 15 7.93 3.83 -12.58
C HIS A 15 7.51 5.04 -11.73
N GLY A 16 6.21 5.32 -11.71
CA GLY A 16 5.62 6.41 -10.93
C GLY A 16 5.53 6.15 -9.43
N ARG A 17 4.92 7.11 -8.73
CA ARG A 17 4.60 7.02 -7.31
C ARG A 17 3.70 5.81 -7.06
N GLY A 18 4.02 4.99 -6.06
CA GLY A 18 3.09 3.97 -5.59
C GLY A 18 3.47 2.52 -5.89
N GLY A 19 4.40 2.30 -6.81
CA GLY A 19 4.82 0.94 -7.21
C GLY A 19 5.82 0.29 -6.25
N THR A 20 6.01 -1.03 -6.41
CA THR A 20 6.94 -1.86 -5.62
C THR A 20 8.37 -1.30 -5.61
N ILE A 21 8.83 -0.68 -6.71
CA ILE A 21 10.16 -0.03 -6.81
C ILE A 21 10.19 1.31 -6.04
N GLY A 22 9.14 2.13 -6.15
CA GLY A 22 9.11 3.49 -5.61
C GLY A 22 8.76 3.60 -4.13
N ARG A 23 8.27 2.54 -3.50
CA ARG A 23 7.76 2.59 -2.12
C ARG A 23 8.74 2.22 -1.03
N GLY A 24 9.91 1.67 -1.31
CA GLY A 24 10.85 1.27 -0.26
C GLY A 24 10.26 0.34 0.82
N GLY A 25 9.16 -0.34 0.51
CA GLY A 25 8.52 -1.32 1.39
C GLY A 25 9.17 -2.68 1.19
N GLY A 26 9.19 -3.15 -0.05
CA GLY A 26 10.15 -4.17 -0.46
C GLY A 26 11.57 -3.60 -0.51
N PRO A 27 12.60 -4.43 -0.31
CA PRO A 27 13.98 -4.05 -0.65
C PRO A 27 14.05 -3.58 -2.11
N THR A 28 14.57 -2.37 -2.36
CA THR A 28 14.73 -1.75 -3.70
C THR A 28 15.22 -2.76 -4.75
N HIS A 29 16.18 -3.59 -4.35
CA HIS A 29 16.76 -4.65 -5.17
C HIS A 29 15.73 -5.69 -5.65
N ALA A 30 14.92 -6.23 -4.75
CA ALA A 30 13.94 -7.26 -5.07
C ALA A 30 12.85 -6.74 -6.02
N SER A 31 12.42 -5.49 -5.83
CA SER A 31 11.40 -4.84 -6.66
C SER A 31 11.87 -4.54 -8.09
N ILE A 32 13.16 -4.22 -8.27
CA ILE A 32 13.75 -4.05 -9.60
C ILE A 32 13.83 -5.41 -10.31
N LEU A 33 14.28 -6.44 -9.61
CA LEU A 33 14.42 -7.79 -10.17
C LEU A 33 13.09 -8.51 -10.43
N SER A 34 11.99 -8.07 -9.82
CA SER A 34 10.65 -8.63 -10.08
C SER A 34 10.02 -8.14 -11.39
N GLN A 35 10.67 -7.20 -12.10
CA GLN A 35 10.19 -6.74 -13.41
C GLN A 35 10.28 -7.87 -14.46
N PRO A 36 9.44 -7.85 -15.52
CA PRO A 36 9.53 -8.83 -16.59
C PRO A 36 10.92 -8.83 -17.25
N ASN A 37 11.36 -9.99 -17.74
CA ASN A 37 12.68 -10.17 -18.32
C ASN A 37 12.89 -9.25 -19.55
N GLY A 38 14.05 -8.62 -19.63
CA GLY A 38 14.40 -7.71 -20.74
C GLY A 38 13.61 -6.39 -20.79
N VAL A 39 12.83 -6.04 -19.76
CA VAL A 39 12.25 -4.68 -19.62
C VAL A 39 13.33 -3.66 -19.25
N LEU A 40 14.33 -4.07 -18.48
CA LEU A 40 15.47 -3.25 -18.10
C LEU A 40 16.67 -3.59 -19.00
N ASP A 41 17.25 -2.55 -19.60
CA ASP A 41 18.40 -2.66 -20.50
C ASP A 41 19.39 -1.53 -20.25
N GLY A 42 20.15 -1.64 -19.16
CA GLY A 42 21.14 -0.65 -18.74
C GLY A 42 20.56 0.62 -18.13
N GLU A 43 19.23 0.79 -18.14
CA GLU A 43 18.55 1.97 -17.62
C GLU A 43 17.32 1.61 -16.78
N VAL A 44 17.15 2.32 -15.66
CA VAL A 44 15.92 2.30 -14.87
C VAL A 44 15.56 3.73 -14.46
N LYS A 45 14.27 4.08 -14.54
CA LYS A 45 13.77 5.37 -14.08
C LYS A 45 12.59 5.15 -13.14
N PHE A 46 12.69 5.66 -11.92
CA PHE A 46 11.62 5.60 -10.93
C PHE A 46 11.51 6.89 -10.13
N THR A 47 10.33 7.15 -9.59
CA THR A 47 10.08 8.25 -8.66
C THR A 47 10.42 7.82 -7.23
N GLU A 48 11.32 8.55 -6.58
CA GLU A 48 11.47 8.48 -5.12
C GLU A 48 10.42 9.39 -4.46
N GLN A 49 9.66 8.83 -3.51
CA GLN A 49 8.62 9.59 -2.82
C GLN A 49 9.24 10.49 -1.75
N GLY A 50 8.70 11.70 -1.55
CA GLY A 50 9.24 12.65 -0.57
C GLY A 50 9.32 12.07 0.84
N GLU A 51 8.33 11.25 1.22
CA GLU A 51 8.25 10.57 2.51
C GLU A 51 9.36 9.53 2.76
N VAL A 52 10.07 9.06 1.73
CA VAL A 52 11.18 8.08 1.86
C VAL A 52 12.57 8.69 1.68
N ILE A 53 12.67 9.96 1.26
CA ILE A 53 13.96 10.60 0.95
C ILE A 53 14.89 10.62 2.17
N ALA A 54 14.38 11.04 3.33
CA ALA A 54 15.19 11.13 4.54
C ALA A 54 15.72 9.75 4.97
N ASP A 55 14.94 8.69 4.78
CA ASP A 55 15.37 7.33 5.14
C ASP A 55 16.39 6.76 4.17
N LYS A 56 16.21 7.00 2.87
CA LYS A 56 17.09 6.45 1.84
C LYS A 56 18.36 7.25 1.68
N TYR A 57 18.33 8.55 1.93
CA TYR A 57 19.41 9.48 1.57
C TYR A 57 19.83 10.44 2.69
N GLY A 58 19.18 10.41 3.86
CA GLY A 58 19.49 11.32 4.97
C GLY A 58 20.82 11.05 5.67
N HIS A 59 21.39 9.85 5.49
CA HIS A 59 22.73 9.50 5.98
C HIS A 59 23.61 9.00 4.81
N PRO A 60 24.87 9.46 4.67
CA PRO A 60 25.73 9.07 3.55
C PRO A 60 25.88 7.55 3.35
N ASP A 61 26.06 6.79 4.44
CA ASP A 61 26.18 5.33 4.34
C ASP A 61 24.87 4.64 3.89
N ILE A 62 23.72 5.19 4.29
CA ILE A 62 22.42 4.65 3.87
C ILE A 62 22.17 5.01 2.40
N ALA A 63 22.51 6.24 2.00
CA ALA A 63 22.45 6.71 0.62
C ALA A 63 23.27 5.80 -0.30
N ARG A 64 24.52 5.54 0.07
CA ARG A 64 25.41 4.64 -0.66
C ARG A 64 24.81 3.25 -0.77
N ARG A 65 24.37 2.66 0.35
CA ARG A 65 23.74 1.33 0.34
C ARG A 65 22.50 1.27 -0.57
N ASN A 66 21.65 2.31 -0.54
CA ASN A 66 20.46 2.35 -1.40
C ASN A 66 20.83 2.44 -2.89
N LEU A 67 21.85 3.23 -3.23
CA LEU A 67 22.38 3.30 -4.60
C LEU A 67 23.03 1.99 -5.04
N ASP A 68 23.82 1.35 -4.18
CA ASP A 68 24.45 0.05 -4.45
C ASP A 68 23.37 -1.01 -4.73
N LEU A 69 22.31 -1.07 -3.91
CA LEU A 69 21.18 -1.99 -4.12
C LEU A 69 20.48 -1.75 -5.47
N ALA A 70 20.26 -0.49 -5.85
CA ALA A 70 19.63 -0.15 -7.11
C ALA A 70 20.54 -0.50 -8.31
N PHE A 71 21.83 -0.21 -8.19
CA PHE A 71 22.83 -0.46 -9.22
C PHE A 71 23.04 -1.96 -9.47
N THR A 72 23.23 -2.75 -8.42
CA THR A 72 23.38 -4.21 -8.54
C THR A 72 22.14 -4.85 -9.13
N ALA A 73 20.94 -4.44 -8.71
CA ALA A 73 19.71 -4.97 -9.28
C ALA A 73 19.53 -4.61 -10.75
N LEU A 74 19.93 -3.39 -11.16
CA LEU A 74 19.93 -2.99 -12.56
C LEU A 74 20.88 -3.84 -13.39
N LEU A 75 22.11 -4.07 -12.90
CA LEU A 75 23.09 -4.92 -13.60
C LEU A 75 22.56 -6.35 -13.76
N GLU A 76 22.05 -6.95 -12.69
CA GLU A 76 21.51 -8.31 -12.73
C GLU A 76 20.29 -8.39 -13.64
N ALA A 77 19.36 -7.43 -13.59
CA ALA A 77 18.22 -7.38 -14.49
C ALA A 77 18.64 -7.24 -15.96
N SER A 78 19.64 -6.39 -16.23
CA SER A 78 20.09 -6.05 -17.59
C SER A 78 20.99 -7.12 -18.23
N LEU A 79 21.70 -7.90 -17.42
CA LEU A 79 22.68 -8.88 -17.92
C LEU A 79 22.21 -10.34 -17.74
N VAL A 80 21.54 -10.63 -16.62
CA VAL A 80 21.20 -12.00 -16.23
C VAL A 80 19.72 -12.30 -16.51
N HIS A 81 18.82 -11.35 -16.27
CA HIS A 81 17.38 -11.55 -16.44
C HIS A 81 16.88 -11.26 -17.87
N ARG A 82 17.49 -11.90 -18.87
CA ARG A 82 17.17 -11.68 -20.31
C ARG A 82 16.15 -12.65 -20.91
N ALA A 83 15.96 -13.80 -20.28
CA ALA A 83 14.98 -14.80 -20.66
C ALA A 83 14.02 -15.07 -19.49
N PRO A 84 12.81 -15.60 -19.76
CA PRO A 84 11.90 -16.07 -18.72
C PRO A 84 12.61 -17.10 -17.84
N ARG A 85 12.38 -17.05 -16.53
CA ARG A 85 12.95 -17.99 -15.55
C ARG A 85 12.18 -19.32 -15.48
N HIS A 86 11.02 -19.38 -16.12
CA HIS A 86 10.09 -20.50 -16.13
C HIS A 86 9.71 -20.81 -17.57
N ASP A 87 9.35 -22.06 -17.83
CA ASP A 87 8.86 -22.47 -19.14
C ASP A 87 7.51 -21.81 -19.48
N GLU A 88 7.20 -21.74 -20.78
CA GLU A 88 6.02 -21.07 -21.30
C GLU A 88 4.71 -21.62 -20.71
N LYS A 89 4.62 -22.93 -20.50
CA LYS A 89 3.40 -23.55 -19.96
C LYS A 89 3.18 -23.14 -18.51
N THR A 90 4.24 -23.15 -17.70
CA THR A 90 4.18 -22.73 -16.29
C THR A 90 3.80 -21.26 -16.17
N ILE A 91 4.46 -20.37 -16.92
CA ILE A 91 4.19 -18.94 -16.81
C ILE A 91 2.80 -18.56 -17.33
N THR A 92 2.34 -19.17 -18.43
CA THR A 92 0.98 -18.96 -18.94
C THR A 92 -0.07 -19.44 -17.95
N ARG A 93 0.17 -20.56 -17.26
CA ARG A 93 -0.71 -21.04 -16.19
C ARG A 93 -0.76 -20.03 -15.03
N TRP A 94 0.39 -19.53 -14.58
CA TRP A 94 0.43 -18.54 -13.49
C TRP A 94 -0.17 -17.20 -13.86
N TYR A 95 -0.05 -16.76 -15.12
CA TYR A 95 -0.74 -15.57 -15.62
C TYR A 95 -2.25 -15.74 -15.58
N SER A 96 -2.79 -16.87 -16.07
CA SER A 96 -4.22 -17.16 -15.97
C SER A 96 -4.72 -17.17 -14.53
N ILE A 97 -3.96 -17.74 -13.58
CA ILE A 97 -4.32 -17.70 -12.14
C ILE A 97 -4.33 -16.26 -11.62
N MET A 98 -3.35 -15.43 -12.02
CA MET A 98 -3.29 -14.03 -11.63
C MET A 98 -4.44 -13.20 -12.20
N ASP A 99 -4.87 -13.46 -13.44
CA ASP A 99 -6.01 -12.80 -14.07
C ASP A 99 -7.30 -13.10 -13.30
N ASP A 100 -7.57 -14.39 -13.03
CA ASP A 100 -8.72 -14.82 -12.23
C ASP A 100 -8.69 -14.19 -10.83
N MET A 101 -7.53 -14.24 -10.15
CA MET A 101 -7.34 -13.65 -8.83
C MET A 101 -7.58 -12.13 -8.83
N ALA A 102 -7.13 -11.44 -9.88
CA ALA A 102 -7.26 -10.00 -10.01
C ALA A 102 -8.71 -9.58 -10.25
N ASP A 103 -9.47 -10.35 -11.05
CA ASP A 103 -10.89 -10.10 -11.29
C ASP A 103 -11.71 -10.22 -10.00
N ASP A 104 -11.48 -11.27 -9.20
CA ASP A 104 -12.15 -11.47 -7.91
C ASP A 104 -11.76 -10.40 -6.89
N ALA A 105 -10.47 -10.04 -6.81
CA ALA A 105 -9.98 -8.98 -5.94
C ALA A 105 -10.56 -7.61 -6.34
N TYR A 106 -10.60 -7.31 -7.64
CA TYR A 106 -11.18 -6.08 -8.17
C TYR A 106 -12.67 -6.01 -7.88
N ALA A 107 -13.42 -7.09 -8.11
CA ALA A 107 -14.84 -7.14 -7.81
C ALA A 107 -15.11 -6.90 -6.31
N SER A 108 -14.28 -7.47 -5.42
CA SER A 108 -14.38 -7.24 -3.98
C SER A 108 -14.11 -5.80 -3.59
N TYR A 109 -13.02 -5.22 -4.11
CA TYR A 109 -12.70 -3.81 -3.89
C TYR A 109 -13.80 -2.89 -4.44
N ARG A 110 -14.34 -3.16 -5.64
CA ARG A 110 -15.45 -2.40 -6.25
C ARG A 110 -16.70 -2.42 -5.40
N ARG A 111 -17.11 -3.60 -4.92
CA ARG A 111 -18.26 -3.70 -4.00
C ARG A 111 -18.08 -2.82 -2.76
N PHE A 112 -16.89 -2.83 -2.16
CA PHE A 112 -16.58 -1.94 -1.04
C PHE A 112 -16.65 -0.47 -1.45
N VAL A 113 -15.94 -0.07 -2.51
CA VAL A 113 -15.89 1.35 -2.90
C VAL A 113 -17.20 1.94 -3.41
N GLU A 114 -18.13 1.08 -3.82
CA GLU A 114 -19.47 1.44 -4.28
C GLU A 114 -20.53 1.33 -3.17
N THR A 115 -20.15 0.88 -1.96
CA THR A 115 -21.11 0.75 -0.84
C THR A 115 -21.68 2.13 -0.48
N PRO A 116 -23.02 2.27 -0.41
CA PRO A 116 -23.64 3.53 -0.02
C PRO A 116 -23.11 4.05 1.32
N GLY A 117 -22.87 5.36 1.41
CA GLY A 117 -22.32 5.98 2.61
C GLY A 117 -20.80 5.89 2.75
N LEU A 118 -20.08 5.24 1.82
CA LEU A 118 -18.61 5.16 1.92
C LEU A 118 -17.93 6.53 1.88
N VAL A 119 -18.43 7.49 1.10
CA VAL A 119 -17.87 8.85 1.08
C VAL A 119 -17.91 9.44 2.49
N ASP A 120 -19.07 9.39 3.14
CA ASP A 120 -19.28 9.95 4.47
C ASP A 120 -18.46 9.19 5.51
N TYR A 121 -18.42 7.87 5.41
CA TYR A 121 -17.55 7.04 6.24
C TYR A 121 -16.08 7.42 6.07
N PHE A 122 -15.60 7.61 4.84
CA PHE A 122 -14.21 7.96 4.57
C PHE A 122 -13.86 9.36 5.11
N THR A 123 -14.71 10.37 4.88
CA THR A 123 -14.44 11.72 5.36
C THR A 123 -14.54 11.83 6.89
N THR A 124 -15.42 11.05 7.52
CA THR A 124 -15.58 11.07 8.98
C THR A 124 -14.60 10.15 9.71
N SER A 125 -14.23 9.00 9.15
CA SER A 125 -13.26 8.07 9.76
C SER A 125 -11.80 8.48 9.54
N THR A 126 -11.54 9.50 8.72
CA THR A 126 -10.17 9.95 8.39
C THR A 126 -10.03 11.47 8.51
N PRO A 127 -8.80 12.02 8.69
CA PRO A 127 -8.55 13.46 8.67
C PRO A 127 -8.36 14.03 7.26
N VAL A 128 -9.04 13.47 6.25
CA VAL A 128 -8.80 13.83 4.83
C VAL A 128 -9.28 15.24 4.49
N GLU A 129 -10.33 15.72 5.14
CA GLU A 129 -10.86 17.06 4.94
C GLU A 129 -9.90 18.09 5.54
N GLU A 130 -9.40 17.77 6.73
CA GLU A 130 -8.42 18.57 7.45
C GLU A 130 -7.11 18.67 6.67
N LEU A 131 -6.67 17.61 5.95
CA LEU A 131 -5.54 17.70 5.02
C LEU A 131 -5.78 18.76 3.92
N GLY A 132 -7.01 18.89 3.42
CA GLY A 132 -7.35 19.86 2.37
C GLY A 132 -7.30 21.31 2.85
N GLU A 133 -7.57 21.54 4.13
CA GLU A 133 -7.46 22.85 4.79
C GLU A 133 -6.00 23.20 5.13
N MET A 134 -5.11 22.21 5.05
CA MET A 134 -3.70 22.37 5.33
C MET A 134 -2.92 22.80 4.10
N ASN A 135 -2.12 23.86 4.23
CA ASN A 135 -1.11 24.27 3.25
C ASN A 135 0.08 23.28 3.15
N ILE A 136 -0.13 21.99 3.42
CA ILE A 136 0.89 20.93 3.37
C ILE A 136 1.06 20.40 1.93
N GLY A 137 0.03 20.50 1.08
CA GLY A 137 0.08 20.12 -0.32
C GLY A 137 0.09 21.32 -1.27
N SER A 138 0.97 21.34 -2.28
CA SER A 138 0.94 22.36 -3.35
C SER A 138 -0.28 22.26 -4.28
N ARG A 139 -1.13 21.26 -4.06
CA ARG A 139 -2.18 20.82 -4.98
C ARG A 139 -3.47 20.56 -4.19
N PRO A 140 -4.64 21.02 -4.67
CA PRO A 140 -5.93 20.74 -4.03
C PRO A 140 -6.20 19.24 -3.89
N ALA A 141 -6.85 18.83 -2.80
CA ALA A 141 -7.19 17.44 -2.51
C ALA A 141 -8.19 16.84 -3.52
N ARG A 142 -9.13 17.65 -4.04
CA ARG A 142 -10.12 17.27 -5.06
C ARG A 142 -9.79 17.89 -6.42
N ARG A 143 -10.33 17.31 -7.51
CA ARG A 143 -10.29 17.92 -8.84
C ARG A 143 -11.20 19.17 -8.90
N ARG A 144 -10.88 20.16 -9.73
CA ARG A 144 -11.69 21.39 -9.87
C ARG A 144 -13.09 21.03 -10.38
N GLY A 145 -14.14 21.56 -9.74
CA GLY A 145 -15.54 21.38 -10.14
C GLY A 145 -16.22 20.11 -9.58
N ALA A 146 -15.58 19.40 -8.66
CA ALA A 146 -16.09 18.15 -8.10
C ALA A 146 -17.04 18.37 -6.92
N THR A 147 -18.19 17.69 -6.98
CA THR A 147 -19.14 17.55 -5.87
C THR A 147 -19.13 16.10 -5.39
N THR A 148 -18.58 15.89 -4.19
CA THR A 148 -18.83 14.75 -3.29
C THR A 148 -18.44 13.31 -3.70
N GLY A 149 -18.00 12.97 -4.91
CA GLY A 149 -17.64 11.57 -5.27
C GLY A 149 -16.21 11.11 -4.89
N ILE A 150 -16.02 9.80 -4.64
CA ILE A 150 -14.69 9.16 -4.48
C ILE A 150 -13.86 9.26 -5.77
N SER A 151 -14.51 9.19 -6.93
CA SER A 151 -13.88 9.36 -8.26
C SER A 151 -13.19 10.71 -8.44
N ASP A 152 -13.58 11.70 -7.64
CA ASP A 152 -13.04 13.06 -7.69
C ASP A 152 -11.86 13.29 -6.74
N LEU A 153 -11.64 12.34 -5.83
CA LEU A 153 -10.52 12.35 -4.90
C LEU A 153 -9.24 11.97 -5.65
N ARG A 154 -8.15 12.68 -5.34
CA ARG A 154 -6.83 12.31 -5.88
C ARG A 154 -6.28 11.12 -5.11
N ALA A 155 -5.42 10.33 -5.76
CA ALA A 155 -4.80 9.15 -5.16
C ALA A 155 -4.02 9.44 -3.86
N ILE A 156 -3.43 10.64 -3.74
CA ILE A 156 -2.66 11.03 -2.55
C ILE A 156 -3.59 11.18 -1.32
N PRO A 157 -4.62 12.04 -1.34
CA PRO A 157 -5.63 12.08 -0.28
C PRO A 157 -6.27 10.73 0.03
N TRP A 158 -6.51 9.89 -0.99
CA TRP A 158 -7.10 8.56 -0.78
C TRP A 158 -6.22 7.69 0.13
N VAL A 159 -4.97 7.48 -0.27
CA VAL A 159 -4.01 6.70 0.50
C VAL A 159 -3.77 7.36 1.85
N PHE A 160 -3.62 8.69 1.88
CA PHE A 160 -3.32 9.42 3.10
C PHE A 160 -4.41 9.27 4.17
N GLY A 161 -5.69 9.43 3.82
CA GLY A 161 -6.79 9.34 4.78
C GLY A 161 -6.80 7.97 5.48
N TRP A 162 -6.74 6.90 4.70
CA TRP A 162 -6.71 5.53 5.24
C TRP A 162 -5.45 5.21 6.04
N THR A 163 -4.31 5.82 5.68
CA THR A 163 -3.07 5.68 6.45
C THR A 163 -3.16 6.35 7.81
N GLN A 164 -3.76 7.54 7.89
CA GLN A 164 -3.94 8.26 9.15
C GLN A 164 -4.85 7.50 10.12
N SER A 165 -5.95 6.93 9.61
CA SER A 165 -6.89 6.13 10.41
C SER A 165 -6.48 4.67 10.63
N ARG A 166 -5.24 4.30 10.26
CA ARG A 166 -4.67 2.95 10.42
C ARG A 166 -5.45 1.82 9.73
N GLN A 167 -6.36 2.13 8.79
CA GLN A 167 -7.06 1.10 8.00
C GLN A 167 -6.24 0.62 6.80
N ILE A 168 -5.56 1.55 6.10
CA ILE A 168 -4.66 1.27 4.96
C ILE A 168 -5.34 0.46 3.83
N ILE A 169 -6.64 0.68 3.62
CA ILE A 169 -7.47 -0.02 2.61
C ILE A 169 -6.78 -0.19 1.24
N PRO A 170 -6.14 0.84 0.65
CA PRO A 170 -5.57 0.72 -0.69
C PRO A 170 -4.37 -0.24 -0.78
N GLY A 171 -3.79 -0.64 0.35
CA GLY A 171 -2.61 -1.47 0.42
C GLY A 171 -2.88 -2.98 0.47
N TRP A 172 -4.12 -3.41 0.72
CA TRP A 172 -4.42 -4.84 0.93
C TRP A 172 -5.87 -5.25 0.63
N TYR A 173 -6.85 -4.33 0.66
CA TYR A 173 -8.26 -4.70 0.54
C TYR A 173 -8.57 -5.35 -0.82
N GLY A 174 -9.24 -6.49 -0.80
CA GLY A 174 -9.56 -7.30 -1.98
C GLY A 174 -8.55 -8.42 -2.24
N ALA A 175 -7.30 -8.30 -1.76
CA ALA A 175 -6.29 -9.34 -1.96
C ALA A 175 -6.70 -10.67 -1.30
N GLY A 176 -7.27 -10.62 -0.09
CA GLY A 176 -7.79 -11.80 0.60
C GLY A 176 -8.93 -12.46 -0.16
N SER A 177 -9.87 -11.66 -0.68
CA SER A 177 -10.95 -12.16 -1.53
C SER A 177 -10.44 -12.89 -2.77
N GLY A 178 -9.50 -12.30 -3.50
CA GLY A 178 -8.93 -12.91 -4.70
C GLY A 178 -8.19 -14.21 -4.40
N ILE A 179 -7.33 -14.21 -3.37
CA ILE A 179 -6.60 -15.42 -2.97
C ILE A 179 -7.54 -16.53 -2.50
N ALA A 180 -8.55 -16.18 -1.69
CA ALA A 180 -9.55 -17.12 -1.20
C ALA A 180 -10.33 -17.79 -2.34
N ALA A 181 -10.69 -17.02 -3.38
CA ALA A 181 -11.38 -17.55 -4.55
C ALA A 181 -10.51 -18.57 -5.31
N CYS A 182 -9.25 -18.26 -5.57
CA CYS A 182 -8.31 -19.21 -6.19
C CYS A 182 -8.14 -20.48 -5.33
N ARG A 183 -8.05 -20.34 -4.00
CA ARG A 183 -7.95 -21.49 -3.10
C ARG A 183 -9.21 -22.35 -3.12
N ALA A 184 -10.39 -21.73 -3.15
CA ALA A 184 -11.67 -22.43 -3.26
C ALA A 184 -11.81 -23.17 -4.61
N ALA A 185 -11.20 -22.65 -5.67
CA ALA A 185 -11.09 -23.31 -6.98
C ALA A 185 -10.04 -24.45 -7.01
N GLY A 186 -9.41 -24.78 -5.88
CA GLY A 186 -8.44 -25.88 -5.77
C GLY A 186 -7.01 -25.50 -6.13
N LEU A 187 -6.70 -24.21 -6.31
CA LEU A 187 -5.37 -23.72 -6.73
C LEU A 187 -4.42 -23.42 -5.57
N GLY A 188 -4.73 -23.92 -4.36
CA GLY A 188 -3.95 -23.62 -3.15
C GLY A 188 -2.48 -24.04 -3.24
N ASP A 189 -2.19 -25.17 -3.88
CA ASP A 189 -0.82 -25.65 -4.04
C ASP A 189 -0.07 -24.88 -5.15
N GLU A 190 -0.74 -24.50 -6.23
CA GLU A 190 -0.20 -23.58 -7.24
C GLU A 190 0.17 -22.22 -6.64
N LEU A 191 -0.64 -21.65 -5.76
CA LEU A 191 -0.32 -20.38 -5.09
C LEU A 191 0.94 -20.49 -4.22
N LYS A 192 1.14 -21.62 -3.52
CA LYS A 192 2.38 -21.89 -2.77
C LYS A 192 3.58 -22.04 -3.71
N LEU A 193 3.41 -22.71 -4.85
CA LEU A 193 4.46 -22.83 -5.87
C LEU A 193 4.81 -21.45 -6.45
N MET A 194 3.82 -20.62 -6.78
CA MET A 194 4.03 -19.24 -7.23
C MET A 194 4.80 -18.43 -6.19
N TYR A 195 4.48 -18.57 -4.89
CA TYR A 195 5.22 -17.88 -3.83
C TYR A 195 6.69 -18.32 -3.75
N ARG A 196 6.92 -19.63 -3.83
CA ARG A 196 8.27 -20.22 -3.77
C ARG A 196 9.12 -19.89 -5.00
N ASP A 197 8.54 -19.91 -6.20
CA ASP A 197 9.30 -19.96 -7.45
C ASP A 197 9.12 -18.70 -8.32
N TRP A 198 8.08 -17.91 -8.09
CA TRP A 198 7.82 -16.69 -8.85
C TRP A 198 8.12 -15.43 -8.05
N GLN A 199 9.20 -14.73 -8.42
CA GLN A 199 9.65 -13.55 -7.70
C GLN A 199 8.60 -12.42 -7.67
N PHE A 200 7.82 -12.25 -8.73
CA PHE A 200 6.73 -11.27 -8.77
C PHE A 200 5.69 -11.57 -7.68
N PHE A 201 5.16 -12.80 -7.66
CA PHE A 201 4.13 -13.19 -6.70
C PHE A 201 4.63 -13.12 -5.26
N ARG A 202 5.88 -13.54 -4.99
CA ARG A 202 6.51 -13.38 -3.68
C ARG A 202 6.62 -11.92 -3.24
N THR A 203 6.97 -11.04 -4.18
CA THR A 203 7.06 -9.60 -3.91
C THR A 203 5.68 -9.00 -3.65
N PHE A 204 4.66 -9.43 -4.41
CA PHE A 204 3.27 -9.05 -4.20
C PHE A 204 2.79 -9.45 -2.79
N VAL A 205 2.90 -10.73 -2.42
CA VAL A 205 2.55 -11.24 -1.09
C VAL A 205 3.29 -10.48 0.01
N SER A 206 4.59 -10.27 -0.16
CA SER A 206 5.40 -9.50 0.79
C SER A 206 4.94 -8.04 0.96
N ASN A 207 4.36 -7.41 -0.06
CA ASN A 207 3.85 -6.04 0.06
C ASN A 207 2.51 -6.04 0.80
N VAL A 208 1.64 -7.01 0.53
CA VAL A 208 0.38 -7.21 1.27
C VAL A 208 0.66 -7.49 2.75
N GLU A 209 1.62 -8.36 3.08
CA GLU A 209 2.02 -8.61 4.47
C GLU A 209 2.46 -7.33 5.19
N MET A 210 3.19 -6.46 4.49
CA MET A 210 3.67 -5.21 5.06
C MET A 210 2.52 -4.24 5.37
N THR A 211 1.56 -4.11 4.45
CA THR A 211 0.43 -3.19 4.63
C THR A 211 -0.51 -3.69 5.70
N LEU A 212 -0.81 -5.01 5.74
CA LEU A 212 -1.55 -5.64 6.83
C LEU A 212 -0.88 -5.42 8.19
N THR A 213 0.44 -5.60 8.31
CA THR A 213 1.14 -5.42 9.59
C THR A 213 1.08 -3.97 10.09
N LYS A 214 0.96 -2.99 9.19
CA LYS A 214 0.83 -1.58 9.57
C LYS A 214 -0.61 -1.19 9.92
N THR A 215 -1.59 -1.94 9.44
CA THR A 215 -3.00 -1.77 9.78
C THR A 215 -3.20 -2.09 11.25
N ASP A 216 -3.93 -1.22 11.95
CA ASP A 216 -4.30 -1.42 13.34
C ASP A 216 -5.82 -1.28 13.46
N LEU A 217 -6.50 -2.42 13.55
CA LEU A 217 -7.95 -2.46 13.66
C LEU A 217 -8.46 -1.92 14.99
N SER A 218 -7.66 -1.94 16.06
CA SER A 218 -8.06 -1.40 17.36
C SER A 218 -8.08 0.14 17.31
N ILE A 219 -7.03 0.74 16.74
CA ILE A 219 -6.99 2.18 16.50
C ILE A 219 -8.05 2.58 15.47
N ALA A 220 -8.17 1.86 14.36
CA ALA A 220 -9.19 2.16 13.35
C ALA A 220 -10.61 2.12 13.94
N ARG A 221 -10.93 1.13 14.77
CA ARG A 221 -12.18 1.04 15.51
C ARG A 221 -12.40 2.28 16.39
N HIS A 222 -11.36 2.77 17.05
CA HIS A 222 -11.46 3.99 17.86
C HIS A 222 -11.82 5.23 17.03
N TYR A 223 -11.28 5.39 15.81
CA TYR A 223 -11.72 6.45 14.90
C TYR A 223 -13.20 6.27 14.54
N VAL A 224 -13.61 5.05 14.19
CA VAL A 224 -14.97 4.75 13.74
C VAL A 224 -15.99 5.00 14.85
N GLU A 225 -15.79 4.43 16.04
CA GLU A 225 -16.73 4.55 17.16
C GLU A 225 -16.89 5.99 17.67
N ARG A 226 -15.83 6.82 17.54
CA ARG A 226 -15.84 8.19 18.06
C ARG A 226 -16.30 9.24 17.06
N LEU A 227 -16.07 9.02 15.77
CA LEU A 227 -16.23 10.05 14.73
C LEU A 227 -17.30 9.73 13.70
N VAL A 228 -17.66 8.46 13.53
CA VAL A 228 -18.53 8.00 12.44
C VAL A 228 -19.92 7.70 12.96
N ASP A 229 -20.94 8.08 12.18
CA ASP A 229 -22.34 7.72 12.46
C ASP A 229 -22.49 6.18 12.60
N PRO A 230 -23.15 5.68 13.66
CA PRO A 230 -23.36 4.25 13.87
C PRO A 230 -23.99 3.50 12.69
N SER A 231 -24.82 4.16 11.87
CA SER A 231 -25.41 3.56 10.67
C SER A 231 -24.37 3.15 9.62
N LEU A 232 -23.17 3.75 9.65
CA LEU A 232 -22.07 3.48 8.73
C LEU A 232 -21.03 2.48 9.29
N HIS A 233 -21.20 1.97 10.52
CA HIS A 233 -20.23 1.05 11.15
C HIS A 233 -20.10 -0.28 10.39
N HIS A 234 -21.12 -0.69 9.64
CA HIS A 234 -21.09 -1.86 8.77
C HIS A 234 -19.97 -1.82 7.71
N LEU A 235 -19.50 -0.63 7.32
CA LEU A 235 -18.35 -0.48 6.44
C LEU A 235 -17.05 -0.90 7.13
N PHE A 236 -16.92 -0.61 8.42
CA PHE A 236 -15.77 -1.07 9.20
C PHE A 236 -15.83 -2.58 9.44
N ASP A 237 -17.01 -3.14 9.69
CA ASP A 237 -17.17 -4.60 9.80
C ASP A 237 -16.67 -5.31 8.53
N ALA A 238 -17.00 -4.77 7.34
CA ALA A 238 -16.49 -5.29 6.07
C ALA A 238 -14.95 -5.18 5.93
N VAL A 239 -14.36 -4.11 6.48
CA VAL A 239 -12.90 -3.94 6.56
C VAL A 239 -12.28 -5.00 7.46
N GLU A 240 -12.84 -5.26 8.64
CA GLU A 240 -12.33 -6.28 9.55
C GLU A 240 -12.44 -7.69 8.96
N ASP A 241 -13.57 -8.00 8.33
CA ASP A 241 -13.79 -9.28 7.65
C ASP A 241 -12.77 -9.52 6.54
N GLU A 242 -12.52 -8.53 5.68
CA GLU A 242 -11.53 -8.65 4.63
C GLU A 242 -10.10 -8.68 5.17
N HIS A 243 -9.80 -7.96 6.26
CA HIS A 243 -8.49 -8.01 6.91
C HIS A 243 -8.20 -9.41 7.43
N ASN A 244 -9.13 -9.98 8.20
CA ASN A 244 -9.02 -11.32 8.75
C ASN A 244 -8.90 -12.38 7.65
N ARG A 245 -9.67 -12.24 6.57
CA ARG A 245 -9.56 -13.10 5.39
C ARG A 245 -8.17 -12.99 4.76
N THR A 246 -7.70 -11.78 4.50
CA THR A 246 -6.40 -11.56 3.86
C THR A 246 -5.27 -12.12 4.71
N GLU A 247 -5.28 -11.90 6.02
CA GLU A 247 -4.28 -12.48 6.93
C GLU A 247 -4.30 -14.02 6.89
N ALA A 248 -5.48 -14.64 6.96
CA ALA A 248 -5.60 -16.10 6.91
C ALA A 248 -5.11 -16.70 5.58
N GLU A 249 -5.42 -16.05 4.46
CA GLU A 249 -4.97 -16.47 3.13
C GLU A 249 -3.47 -16.33 2.94
N ILE A 250 -2.89 -15.22 3.41
CA ILE A 250 -1.45 -15.00 3.36
C ILE A 250 -0.72 -16.06 4.19
N ARG A 251 -1.19 -16.34 5.42
CA ARG A 251 -0.65 -17.42 6.27
C ARG A 251 -0.75 -18.80 5.59
N ALA A 252 -1.81 -19.06 4.83
CA ALA A 252 -1.98 -20.32 4.11
C ALA A 252 -0.98 -20.48 2.94
N ILE A 253 -0.58 -19.38 2.30
CA ILE A 253 0.43 -19.36 1.24
C ILE A 253 1.84 -19.45 1.82
N THR A 254 2.17 -18.63 2.82
CA THR A 254 3.52 -18.51 3.37
C THR A 254 3.87 -19.63 4.37
N GLY A 255 2.86 -20.23 5.00
CA GLY A 255 3.02 -21.22 6.06
C GLY A 255 3.54 -20.62 7.38
N THR A 256 3.56 -19.30 7.53
CA THR A 256 4.09 -18.60 8.71
C THR A 256 3.26 -17.38 9.09
N ASP A 257 3.47 -16.84 10.29
CA ASP A 257 2.90 -15.54 10.70
C ASP A 257 3.42 -14.40 9.82
N LEU A 258 2.64 -13.32 9.70
CA LEU A 258 3.02 -12.13 8.93
C LEU A 258 4.42 -11.63 9.30
N LEU A 259 5.26 -11.41 8.28
CA LEU A 259 6.65 -10.95 8.41
C LEU A 259 7.55 -11.86 9.26
N ALA A 260 7.26 -13.16 9.40
CA ALA A 260 8.11 -14.09 10.15
C ALA A 260 9.56 -14.13 9.63
N GLU A 261 9.74 -13.98 8.32
CA GLU A 261 11.05 -13.94 7.67
C GLU A 261 11.79 -12.59 7.85
N LYS A 262 11.16 -11.59 8.48
CA LYS A 262 11.70 -10.22 8.61
C LYS A 262 11.65 -9.71 10.06
N PRO A 263 12.33 -10.36 11.01
CA PRO A 263 12.26 -10.02 12.44
C PRO A 263 12.71 -8.58 12.74
N MET A 264 13.71 -8.07 12.02
CA MET A 264 14.17 -6.69 12.18
C MET A 264 13.12 -5.66 11.74
N LEU A 265 12.39 -5.94 10.65
CA LEU A 265 11.29 -5.10 10.20
C LEU A 265 10.15 -5.13 11.21
N ARG A 266 9.76 -6.33 11.68
CA ARG A 266 8.73 -6.51 12.71
C ARG A 266 9.05 -5.69 13.97
N ARG A 267 10.29 -5.78 14.46
CA ARG A 267 10.75 -4.97 15.60
C ARG A 267 10.69 -3.47 15.32
N THR A 268 11.06 -3.05 14.11
CA THR A 268 11.03 -1.63 13.72
C THR A 268 9.60 -1.08 13.69
N LEU A 269 8.64 -1.86 13.20
CA LEU A 269 7.22 -1.48 13.19
C LEU A 269 6.68 -1.40 14.62
N ALA A 270 6.91 -2.44 15.44
CA ALA A 270 6.45 -2.45 16.84
C ALA A 270 6.98 -1.27 17.67
N VAL A 271 8.24 -0.86 17.46
CA VAL A 271 8.78 0.34 18.13
C VAL A 271 8.05 1.59 17.68
N ARG A 272 7.69 1.71 16.39
CA ARG A 272 6.97 2.88 15.88
C ARG A 272 5.53 2.93 16.39
N ASP A 273 4.86 1.79 16.45
CA ASP A 273 3.47 1.70 16.93
C ASP A 273 3.35 2.30 18.33
N ALA A 274 4.29 2.00 19.23
CA ALA A 274 4.33 2.59 20.58
C ALA A 274 4.38 4.14 20.62
N TYR A 275 4.87 4.80 19.57
CA TYR A 275 4.84 6.26 19.44
C TYR A 275 3.66 6.77 18.61
N LEU A 276 3.12 5.94 17.72
CA LEU A 276 2.00 6.29 16.86
C LEU A 276 0.65 6.21 17.58
N ASP A 277 0.45 5.19 18.41
CA ASP A 277 -0.79 4.96 19.14
C ASP A 277 -1.26 6.20 19.94
N PRO A 278 -0.42 6.87 20.76
CA PRO A 278 -0.85 8.08 21.45
C PRO A 278 -1.16 9.24 20.51
N LEU A 279 -0.47 9.34 19.36
CA LEU A 279 -0.78 10.37 18.35
C LEU A 279 -2.13 10.11 17.70
N ASN A 280 -2.45 8.84 17.41
CA ASN A 280 -3.73 8.43 16.84
C ASN A 280 -4.88 8.71 17.81
N VAL A 281 -4.76 8.32 19.08
CA VAL A 281 -5.77 8.60 20.11
C VAL A 281 -5.98 10.11 20.29
N LEU A 282 -4.89 10.89 20.32
CA LEU A 282 -4.96 12.34 20.41
C LEU A 282 -5.63 12.95 19.17
N GLN A 283 -5.31 12.45 17.97
CA GLN A 283 -5.91 12.90 16.73
C GLN A 283 -7.43 12.69 16.72
N VAL A 284 -7.92 11.54 17.20
CA VAL A 284 -9.38 11.26 17.30
C VAL A 284 -10.07 12.30 18.19
N GLU A 285 -9.54 12.58 19.37
CA GLU A 285 -10.10 13.59 20.27
C GLU A 285 -10.07 15.00 19.65
N MET A 286 -8.97 15.35 18.97
CA MET A 286 -8.84 16.64 18.30
C MET A 286 -9.82 16.80 17.14
N LEU A 287 -10.00 15.77 16.32
CA LEU A 287 -10.99 15.73 15.24
C LEU A 287 -12.40 15.88 15.80
N GLN A 288 -12.73 15.16 16.88
CA GLN A 288 -14.05 15.23 17.49
C GLN A 288 -14.38 16.66 17.96
N ARG A 289 -13.46 17.31 18.68
CA ARG A 289 -13.64 18.69 19.16
C ARG A 289 -13.72 19.69 18.01
N SER A 290 -12.87 19.53 17.00
CA SER A 290 -12.85 20.44 15.84
C SER A 290 -14.17 20.38 15.09
N ARG A 291 -14.69 19.17 14.87
CA ARG A 291 -15.95 18.94 14.15
C ARG A 291 -17.19 19.32 14.97
N SER A 292 -17.09 19.35 16.30
CA SER A 292 -18.15 19.87 17.18
C SER A 292 -18.19 21.41 17.25
N GLY A 293 -17.38 22.12 16.44
CA GLY A 293 -17.35 23.58 16.39
C GLY A 293 -16.40 24.23 17.40
N THR A 294 -15.57 23.46 18.11
CA THR A 294 -14.51 24.05 18.94
C THR A 294 -13.42 24.58 18.02
N SER A 295 -13.27 25.89 17.94
CA SER A 295 -12.21 26.52 17.16
C SER A 295 -11.19 27.17 18.09
N ALA A 296 -10.00 26.59 18.15
CA ALA A 296 -8.86 27.13 18.87
C ALA A 296 -7.59 26.91 18.04
N GLU A 297 -6.72 27.92 17.96
CA GLU A 297 -5.46 27.82 17.22
C GLU A 297 -4.59 26.65 17.72
N GLU A 298 -4.60 26.40 19.03
CA GLU A 298 -3.91 25.27 19.65
C GLU A 298 -4.45 23.91 19.20
N LEU A 299 -5.77 23.79 19.00
CA LEU A 299 -6.41 22.57 18.52
C LEU A 299 -6.00 22.27 17.09
N GLN A 300 -6.06 23.28 16.21
CA GLN A 300 -5.62 23.16 14.83
C GLN A 300 -4.14 22.79 14.77
N ARG A 301 -3.29 23.50 15.51
CA ARG A 301 -1.85 23.19 15.58
C ARG A 301 -1.58 21.78 16.08
N GLY A 302 -2.28 21.34 17.12
CA GLY A 302 -2.19 19.98 17.63
C GLY A 302 -2.55 18.94 16.57
N LEU A 303 -3.64 19.15 15.85
CA LEU A 303 -4.09 18.28 14.78
C LEU A 303 -3.03 18.17 13.66
N LEU A 304 -2.41 19.28 13.26
CA LEU A 304 -1.30 19.30 12.31
C LEU A 304 -0.11 18.46 12.78
N LEU A 305 0.24 18.57 14.06
CA LEU A 305 1.35 17.82 14.64
C LEU A 305 1.05 16.31 14.64
N THR A 306 -0.17 15.91 15.00
CA THR A 306 -0.56 14.49 14.94
C THR A 306 -0.50 13.96 13.51
N ILE A 307 -1.03 14.73 12.54
CA ILE A 307 -1.06 14.34 11.14
C ILE A 307 0.34 14.13 10.59
N ASN A 308 1.24 15.09 10.84
CA ASN A 308 2.63 15.00 10.42
C ASN A 308 3.37 13.86 11.13
N GLY A 309 3.14 13.69 12.44
CA GLY A 309 3.76 12.62 13.23
C GLY A 309 3.34 11.23 12.75
N ILE A 310 2.05 11.01 12.51
CA ILE A 310 1.51 9.76 11.98
C ILE A 310 2.04 9.49 10.58
N ALA A 311 2.02 10.48 9.68
CA ALA A 311 2.57 10.33 8.33
C ALA A 311 4.06 9.96 8.36
N ALA A 312 4.85 10.58 9.24
CA ALA A 312 6.28 10.31 9.40
C ALA A 312 6.57 8.91 9.98
N GLY A 313 5.73 8.40 10.89
CA GLY A 313 5.89 7.06 11.46
C GLY A 313 5.40 5.95 10.52
N MET A 314 4.26 6.17 9.84
CA MET A 314 3.66 5.20 8.92
C MET A 314 4.45 5.05 7.62
N ARG A 315 5.01 6.16 7.12
CA ARG A 315 5.79 6.21 5.88
C ARG A 315 5.00 5.63 4.69
N ASN A 316 5.60 4.70 3.96
CA ASN A 316 5.06 4.04 2.80
C ASN A 316 3.92 3.05 3.13
N THR A 317 2.71 3.23 2.59
CA THR A 317 1.52 2.49 3.06
C THR A 317 0.55 1.99 2.00
N GLY A 318 0.34 2.70 0.89
CA GLY A 318 -0.38 2.13 -0.28
C GLY A 318 0.54 1.49 -1.31
#